data_AF-A0A4R9I852-F1
#
_entry.id   AF-A0A4R9I852-F1
#
_cell.length_a   1.000
_cell.length_b   1.000
_cell.length_c   1.000
_cell.angle_alpha   90.00
_cell.angle_beta   90.00
_cell.angle_gamma   90.00
#
_symmetry.space_group_name_H-M   'P 1'
#
loop_
_entity.id
_entity.type
_entity.pdbx_description
1 polymer ?
#
loop_
_entity_poly.entity_id
_entity_poly.type
_entity_poly.pdbx_seq_one_letter_code
_entity_poly.pdbx_strand_id
1 'polypeptide(L)'
;MFRTKYVSLLFVSFFLVCGEKPVKPSKADLYLGLEKTSYLTGKFSSPGPLAPVILEENGKDHFLRPEVKKALHQMINDFEDSKPSSYKQHIFLVSSFRNFTHQKGIWESKFTGKKAMRVPIKGKTPEEIISLILEFSSAPGTSRHHWGTDFDINALDNGYFEENGKGKILYDWLKQNAGKYGFCQPYNSLSTRNNKGYQEEKWHWSYAPISNQLTKEWIKGFESGEIQLTGSFLGADVLGNRALDYVRSINPDCERIQNPSL
;
A
#
# COMPACT_ATOMS: atom_id res chain seq x y z
N MET A 1 77.20 3.65 -23.10
CA MET A 1 75.96 4.28 -22.60
C MET A 1 74.93 3.18 -22.34
N PHE A 2 75.02 2.46 -21.20
CA PHE A 2 74.04 1.44 -20.83
C PHE A 2 73.91 1.34 -19.29
N ARG A 3 72.73 1.84 -18.85
CA ARG A 3 71.97 1.70 -17.60
C ARG A 3 72.50 0.81 -16.47
N THR A 4 72.80 1.47 -15.34
CA THR A 4 72.75 0.95 -13.97
C THR A 4 71.31 0.58 -13.60
N LYS A 5 71.04 -0.67 -13.21
CA LYS A 5 69.74 -1.09 -12.67
C LYS A 5 69.80 -1.05 -11.13
N TYR A 6 68.97 -0.18 -10.55
CA TYR A 6 68.70 -0.13 -9.12
C TYR A 6 67.81 -1.31 -8.71
N VAL A 7 68.17 -1.94 -7.59
CA VAL A 7 67.36 -2.94 -6.89
C VAL A 7 66.32 -2.21 -6.06
N SER A 8 65.04 -2.32 -6.42
CA SER A 8 63.92 -1.87 -5.58
C SER A 8 63.39 -3.04 -4.76
N LEU A 9 63.53 -2.95 -3.44
CA LEU A 9 62.77 -3.76 -2.48
C LEU A 9 61.28 -3.38 -2.57
N LEU A 10 60.43 -4.36 -2.92
CA LEU A 10 58.98 -4.26 -2.78
C LEU A 10 58.59 -4.73 -1.37
N PHE A 11 58.20 -3.77 -0.52
CA PHE A 11 57.52 -4.07 0.74
C PHE A 11 56.08 -4.53 0.43
N VAL A 12 55.79 -5.78 0.76
CA VAL A 12 54.43 -6.34 0.73
C VAL A 12 53.67 -5.83 1.96
N SER A 13 52.72 -4.93 1.75
CA SER A 13 51.72 -4.57 2.77
C SER A 13 50.54 -5.53 2.67
N PHE A 14 50.49 -6.54 3.55
CA PHE A 14 49.30 -7.34 3.77
C PHE A 14 48.28 -6.48 4.53
N PHE A 15 47.36 -5.84 3.81
CA PHE A 15 46.13 -5.34 4.43
C PHE A 15 45.29 -6.54 4.82
N LEU A 16 45.23 -6.83 6.13
CA LEU A 16 44.17 -7.65 6.70
C LEU A 16 42.83 -6.95 6.41
N VAL A 17 42.17 -7.36 5.35
CA VAL A 17 40.74 -7.10 5.17
C VAL A 17 40.04 -8.03 6.17
N CYS A 18 39.76 -7.51 7.36
CA CYS A 18 38.80 -8.12 8.26
C CYS A 18 37.47 -8.20 7.51
N GLY A 19 37.14 -9.39 7.00
CA GLY A 19 35.84 -9.66 6.41
C GLY A 19 34.77 -9.36 7.44
N GLU A 20 33.97 -8.32 7.20
CA GLU A 20 32.72 -8.13 7.92
C GLU A 20 31.90 -9.40 7.75
N LYS A 21 31.56 -10.03 8.87
CA LYS A 21 30.63 -11.16 8.86
C LYS A 21 29.37 -10.69 8.13
N PRO A 22 28.78 -11.49 7.22
CA PRO A 22 27.54 -11.12 6.57
C PRO A 22 26.51 -10.80 7.65
N VAL A 23 26.14 -9.52 7.72
CA VAL A 23 25.08 -9.04 8.60
C VAL A 23 23.82 -9.75 8.14
N LYS A 24 23.33 -10.71 8.93
CA LYS A 24 22.00 -11.27 8.73
C LYS A 24 21.05 -10.07 8.67
N PRO A 25 20.22 -9.91 7.61
CA PRO A 25 19.28 -8.81 7.57
C PRO A 25 18.46 -8.83 8.86
N SER A 26 18.62 -7.77 9.65
CA SER A 26 17.78 -7.51 10.81
C SER A 26 16.34 -7.64 10.34
N LYS A 27 15.53 -8.45 11.03
CA LYS A 27 14.11 -8.60 10.72
C LYS A 27 13.53 -7.19 10.70
N ALA A 28 13.16 -6.70 9.51
CA ALA A 28 12.74 -5.32 9.34
C ALA A 28 11.64 -5.02 10.35
N ASP A 29 11.79 -3.93 11.10
CA ASP A 29 10.80 -3.53 12.10
C ASP A 29 9.45 -3.34 11.38
N LEU A 30 8.47 -4.13 11.80
CA LEU A 30 7.15 -4.14 11.18
C LEU A 30 6.46 -2.78 11.32
N TYR A 31 6.77 -2.05 12.40
CA TYR A 31 6.15 -0.76 12.76
C TYR A 31 7.07 0.43 12.58
N LEU A 32 8.28 0.23 12.05
CA LEU A 32 9.24 1.29 11.70
C LEU A 32 9.58 2.24 12.87
N GLY A 33 9.76 1.69 14.08
CA GLY A 33 10.11 2.42 15.30
C GLY A 33 8.94 3.15 15.96
N LEU A 34 7.72 3.00 15.43
CA LEU A 34 6.52 3.63 15.97
C LEU A 34 5.79 2.70 16.96
N GLU A 35 4.99 3.32 17.83
CA GLU A 35 4.08 2.58 18.71
C GLU A 35 3.10 1.75 17.86
N LYS A 36 2.95 0.47 18.22
CA LYS A 36 2.24 -0.55 17.43
C LYS A 36 0.82 -0.13 17.07
N THR A 37 0.00 0.26 18.05
CA THR A 37 -1.41 0.59 17.83
C THR A 37 -1.55 1.84 16.98
N SER A 38 -0.68 2.82 17.21
CA SER A 38 -0.58 4.06 16.43
C SER A 38 -0.24 3.76 14.98
N TYR A 39 0.69 2.86 14.70
CA TYR A 39 1.04 2.44 13.34
C TYR A 39 -0.12 1.68 12.67
N LEU A 40 -0.67 0.66 13.35
CA LEU A 40 -1.74 -0.18 12.81
C LEU A 40 -3.00 0.62 12.47
N THR A 41 -3.30 1.67 13.24
CA THR A 41 -4.47 2.54 13.04
C THR A 41 -4.15 3.84 12.27
N GLY A 42 -2.90 4.03 11.81
CA GLY A 42 -2.48 5.23 11.09
C GLY A 42 -2.46 6.51 11.94
N LYS A 43 -2.52 6.41 13.26
CA LYS A 43 -2.47 7.54 14.21
C LYS A 43 -1.03 8.02 14.44
N PHE A 44 -0.30 8.26 13.35
CA PHE A 44 1.04 8.85 13.37
C PHE A 44 1.15 10.02 12.37
N SER A 45 2.13 10.89 12.60
CA SER A 45 2.36 12.07 11.76
C SER A 45 2.91 11.70 10.39
N SER A 46 2.48 12.42 9.36
CA SER A 46 3.03 12.30 8.02
C SER A 46 4.34 13.10 7.89
N PRO A 47 5.33 12.64 7.11
CA PRO A 47 5.40 11.32 6.48
C PRO A 47 5.90 10.22 7.44
N GLY A 48 6.33 10.59 8.65
CA GLY A 48 6.87 9.65 9.63
C GLY A 48 8.08 8.90 9.05
N PRO A 49 8.16 7.57 9.20
CA PRO A 49 9.26 6.75 8.67
C PRO A 49 9.12 6.42 7.17
N LEU A 50 8.20 7.06 6.45
CA LEU A 50 7.92 6.75 5.04
C LEU A 50 8.78 7.60 4.10
N ALA A 51 9.08 7.03 2.92
CA ALA A 51 9.87 7.68 1.88
C ALA A 51 8.95 8.34 0.83
N PRO A 52 9.30 9.54 0.33
CA PRO A 52 8.56 10.18 -0.75
C PRO A 52 8.69 9.38 -2.05
N VAL A 53 7.60 9.31 -2.82
CA VAL A 53 7.52 8.63 -4.13
C VAL A 53 7.31 9.68 -5.21
N ILE A 54 8.17 9.66 -6.23
CA ILE A 54 8.14 10.59 -7.36
C ILE A 54 8.09 9.74 -8.62
N LEU A 55 6.98 9.78 -9.35
CA LEU A 55 6.81 9.11 -10.65
C LEU A 55 6.64 10.16 -11.74
N GLU A 56 5.53 10.90 -11.71
CA GLU A 56 5.28 12.10 -12.52
C GLU A 56 4.47 13.12 -11.72
N GLU A 57 4.58 14.40 -12.07
CA GLU A 57 3.94 15.51 -11.35
C GLU A 57 2.42 15.48 -11.52
N ASN A 58 1.71 15.04 -10.48
CA ASN A 58 0.27 15.22 -10.32
C ASN A 58 -0.07 16.27 -9.23
N GLY A 59 0.95 16.99 -8.73
CA GLY A 59 0.85 18.01 -7.67
C GLY A 59 0.55 17.47 -6.27
N LYS A 60 0.65 16.15 -6.02
CA LYS A 60 0.41 15.54 -4.70
C LYS A 60 1.65 14.82 -4.19
N ASP A 61 1.94 15.02 -2.91
CA ASP A 61 2.98 14.26 -2.22
C ASP A 61 2.50 12.84 -1.94
N HIS A 62 3.31 11.87 -2.36
CA HIS A 62 3.08 10.45 -2.12
C HIS A 62 4.17 9.88 -1.22
N PHE A 63 3.77 9.04 -0.28
CA PHE A 63 4.69 8.37 0.65
C PHE A 63 4.36 6.88 0.75
N LEU A 64 5.41 6.07 0.74
CA LEU A 64 5.36 4.61 0.91
C LEU A 64 6.52 4.18 1.80
N ARG A 65 6.48 2.95 2.33
CA ARG A 65 7.65 2.38 2.99
C ARG A 65 8.83 2.32 1.99
N PRO A 66 10.09 2.50 2.42
CA PRO A 66 11.24 2.50 1.52
C PRO A 66 11.34 1.27 0.59
N GLU A 67 11.09 0.08 1.14
CA GLU A 67 11.08 -1.18 0.39
C GLU A 67 9.91 -1.29 -0.59
N VAL A 68 8.76 -0.73 -0.23
CA VAL A 68 7.57 -0.68 -1.10
C VAL A 68 7.81 0.29 -2.26
N LYS A 69 8.41 1.45 -1.99
CA LYS A 69 8.86 2.40 -3.02
C LYS A 69 9.83 1.73 -4.00
N LYS A 70 10.84 1.02 -3.48
CA LYS A 70 11.82 0.31 -4.31
C LYS A 70 11.13 -0.71 -5.23
N ALA A 71 10.26 -1.54 -4.67
CA ALA A 71 9.51 -2.53 -5.45
C ALA A 71 8.58 -1.88 -6.49
N LEU A 72 7.92 -0.77 -6.13
CA LEU A 72 7.05 -0.02 -7.04
C LEU A 72 7.84 0.53 -8.24
N HIS A 73 9.00 1.14 -8.00
CA HIS A 73 9.84 1.65 -9.08
C HIS A 73 10.32 0.52 -10.01
N GLN A 74 10.74 -0.62 -9.46
CA GLN A 74 11.11 -1.79 -10.27
C GLN A 74 9.93 -2.29 -11.11
N MET A 75 8.75 -2.44 -10.50
CA MET A 75 7.54 -2.87 -11.21
C MET A 75 7.16 -1.92 -12.36
N ILE A 76 7.25 -0.61 -12.13
CA ILE A 76 6.93 0.40 -13.14
C ILE A 76 7.96 0.38 -14.27
N ASN A 77 9.26 0.32 -13.96
CA ASN A 77 10.30 0.26 -14.98
C ASN A 77 10.12 -0.96 -15.90
N ASP A 78 9.86 -2.14 -15.33
CA ASP A 78 9.64 -3.35 -16.12
C ASP A 78 8.35 -3.28 -16.97
N PHE A 79 7.31 -2.60 -16.49
CA PHE A 79 6.15 -2.30 -17.33
C PHE A 79 6.53 -1.35 -18.47
N GLU A 80 7.24 -0.27 -18.18
CA GLU A 80 7.67 0.72 -19.17
C GLU A 80 8.56 0.12 -20.26
N ASP A 81 9.42 -0.84 -19.91
CA ASP A 81 10.29 -1.56 -20.84
C ASP A 81 9.54 -2.59 -21.70
N SER A 82 8.44 -3.15 -21.18
CA SER A 82 7.70 -4.25 -21.83
C SER A 82 6.36 -3.84 -22.45
N LYS A 83 5.87 -2.63 -22.19
CA LYS A 83 4.58 -2.17 -22.68
C LYS A 83 4.58 -2.08 -24.22
N PRO A 84 3.45 -2.41 -24.87
CA PRO A 84 3.35 -2.24 -26.31
C PRO A 84 3.42 -0.76 -26.69
N SER A 85 3.96 -0.47 -27.88
CA SER A 85 4.10 0.90 -28.39
C SER A 85 2.76 1.63 -28.52
N SER A 86 1.64 0.91 -28.58
CA SER A 86 0.28 1.45 -28.59
C SER A 86 -0.16 2.02 -27.23
N TYR A 87 0.49 1.64 -26.12
CA TYR A 87 0.18 2.19 -24.81
C TYR A 87 0.84 3.55 -24.60
N LYS A 88 0.02 4.60 -24.47
CA LYS A 88 0.47 6.00 -24.38
C LYS A 88 0.24 6.66 -23.04
N GLN A 89 -0.32 5.95 -22.05
CA GLN A 89 -0.62 6.57 -20.76
C GLN A 89 0.62 6.61 -19.88
N HIS A 90 0.75 7.68 -19.11
CA HIS A 90 1.72 7.79 -18.04
C HIS A 90 1.19 7.12 -16.77
N ILE A 91 2.08 6.56 -15.95
CA ILE A 91 1.72 6.00 -14.65
C ILE A 91 1.92 7.07 -13.58
N PHE A 92 0.87 7.33 -12.81
CA PHE A 92 0.93 8.20 -11.65
C PHE A 92 0.10 7.62 -10.50
N LEU A 93 0.43 8.02 -9.27
CA LEU A 93 -0.34 7.64 -8.09
C LEU A 93 -1.53 8.58 -7.92
N VAL A 94 -2.70 8.07 -7.60
CA VAL A 94 -3.87 8.88 -7.20
C VAL A 94 -3.89 9.05 -5.68
N SER A 95 -3.49 7.99 -4.96
CA SER A 95 -3.37 7.93 -3.51
C SER A 95 -2.25 6.99 -3.09
N SER A 96 -1.73 7.19 -1.88
CA SER A 96 -0.71 6.34 -1.24
C SER A 96 -0.93 6.41 0.27
N PHE A 97 0.09 6.66 1.10
CA PHE A 97 -0.09 6.87 2.52
C PHE A 97 -1.17 7.93 2.85
N ARG A 98 -2.04 7.56 3.79
CA ARG A 98 -3.00 8.46 4.44
C ARG A 98 -2.94 8.15 5.92
N ASN A 99 -2.69 9.15 6.76
CA ASN A 99 -2.83 8.97 8.21
C ASN A 99 -4.31 8.92 8.62
N PHE A 100 -4.55 8.61 9.90
CA PHE A 100 -5.88 8.52 10.48
C PHE A 100 -6.69 9.81 10.27
N THR A 101 -6.07 10.98 10.52
CA THR A 101 -6.73 12.29 10.40
C THR A 101 -7.20 12.57 8.97
N HIS A 102 -6.37 12.28 7.96
CA HIS A 102 -6.77 12.41 6.56
C HIS A 102 -7.94 11.47 6.25
N GLN A 103 -7.85 10.19 6.61
CA GLN A 103 -8.92 9.23 6.36
C GLN A 103 -10.23 9.62 7.07
N LYS A 104 -10.13 10.14 8.29
CA LYS A 104 -11.26 10.71 9.06
C LYS A 104 -11.91 11.87 8.31
N GLY A 105 -11.13 12.79 7.75
CA GLY A 105 -11.67 13.88 6.94
C GLY A 105 -12.45 13.39 5.71
N ILE A 106 -11.95 12.37 5.00
CA ILE A 106 -12.67 11.75 3.86
C ILE A 106 -13.97 11.11 4.32
N TRP A 107 -13.91 10.31 5.39
CA TRP A 107 -15.03 9.60 5.97
C TRP A 107 -16.13 10.55 6.43
N GLU A 108 -15.80 11.53 7.28
CA GLU A 108 -16.76 12.45 7.88
C GLU A 108 -17.36 13.40 6.86
N SER A 109 -16.60 13.78 5.82
CA SER A 109 -17.15 14.55 4.71
C SER A 109 -18.23 13.78 3.94
N LYS A 110 -18.07 12.47 3.77
CA LYS A 110 -19.12 11.61 3.16
C LYS A 110 -20.29 11.38 4.10
N PHE A 111 -20.00 11.10 5.38
CA PHE A 111 -21.01 10.84 6.41
C PHE A 111 -21.96 12.03 6.62
N THR A 112 -21.43 13.25 6.56
CA THR A 112 -22.19 14.50 6.69
C THR A 112 -22.78 15.00 5.38
N GLY A 113 -22.49 14.34 4.25
CA GLY A 113 -22.97 14.73 2.93
C GLY A 113 -22.23 15.92 2.29
N LYS A 114 -21.18 16.45 2.93
CA LYS A 114 -20.30 17.47 2.35
C LYS A 114 -19.61 16.99 1.07
N LYS A 115 -19.23 15.71 1.03
CA LYS A 115 -18.69 15.05 -0.17
C LYS A 115 -19.78 14.16 -0.75
N ALA A 116 -20.11 14.42 -2.02
CA ALA A 116 -21.05 13.60 -2.76
C ALA A 116 -20.59 12.13 -2.84
N MET A 117 -21.55 11.23 -2.71
CA MET A 117 -21.40 9.80 -2.96
C MET A 117 -22.27 9.41 -4.16
N ARG A 118 -22.15 8.16 -4.61
CA ARG A 118 -22.93 7.60 -5.72
C ARG A 118 -24.44 7.73 -5.53
N VAL A 119 -24.89 7.74 -4.27
CA VAL A 119 -26.30 7.91 -3.89
C VAL A 119 -26.41 9.03 -2.84
N PRO A 120 -27.45 9.90 -2.90
CA PRO A 120 -27.69 10.91 -1.88
C PRO A 120 -27.91 10.31 -0.48
N ILE A 121 -27.44 11.00 0.56
CA ILE A 121 -27.61 10.56 1.96
C ILE A 121 -28.90 11.08 2.63
N LYS A 122 -29.64 11.97 1.96
CA LYS A 122 -30.86 12.56 2.53
C LYS A 122 -31.87 11.46 2.87
N GLY A 123 -32.33 11.44 4.12
CA GLY A 123 -33.31 10.47 4.62
C GLY A 123 -32.72 9.09 4.96
N LYS A 124 -31.39 8.92 4.96
CA LYS A 124 -30.73 7.67 5.34
C LYS A 124 -30.34 7.65 6.81
N THR A 125 -30.42 6.49 7.42
CA THR A 125 -29.89 6.18 8.76
C THR A 125 -28.36 6.17 8.77
N PRO A 126 -27.71 6.33 9.94
CA PRO A 126 -26.26 6.16 10.06
C PRO A 126 -25.75 4.82 9.51
N GLU A 127 -26.48 3.73 9.72
CA GLU A 127 -26.16 2.39 9.23
C GLU A 127 -26.12 2.33 7.70
N GLU A 128 -27.12 2.92 7.04
CA GLU A 128 -27.19 3.01 5.58
C GLU A 128 -26.07 3.89 5.02
N ILE A 129 -25.80 5.04 5.65
CA ILE A 129 -24.73 5.96 5.25
C ILE A 129 -23.38 5.25 5.33
N ILE A 130 -23.10 4.57 6.44
CA ILE A 130 -21.85 3.79 6.62
C ILE A 130 -21.73 2.71 5.56
N SER A 131 -22.82 2.00 5.25
CA SER A 131 -22.81 0.95 4.24
C SER A 131 -22.48 1.51 2.84
N LEU A 132 -22.98 2.69 2.51
CA LEU A 132 -22.61 3.39 1.26
C LEU A 132 -21.15 3.84 1.24
N ILE A 133 -20.63 4.35 2.36
CA ILE A 133 -19.22 4.78 2.43
C ILE A 133 -18.30 3.58 2.24
N LEU A 134 -18.61 2.48 2.93
CA LEU A 134 -17.82 1.25 2.93
C LEU A 134 -17.83 0.50 1.58
N GLU A 135 -18.65 0.91 0.60
CA GLU A 135 -18.53 0.35 -0.77
C GLU A 135 -17.09 0.53 -1.31
N PHE A 136 -16.46 1.69 -1.10
CA PHE A 136 -15.14 2.05 -1.68
C PHE A 136 -14.25 2.87 -0.75
N SER A 137 -14.58 2.99 0.54
CA SER A 137 -13.89 3.90 1.44
C SER A 137 -13.74 3.29 2.82
N SER A 138 -12.50 3.05 3.20
CA SER A 138 -12.19 2.49 4.51
C SER A 138 -12.58 3.39 5.66
N ALA A 139 -13.00 2.77 6.76
CA ALA A 139 -13.17 3.47 8.02
C ALA A 139 -11.79 3.99 8.52
N PRO A 140 -11.75 5.14 9.19
CA PRO A 140 -10.51 5.62 9.79
C PRO A 140 -9.96 4.59 10.79
N GLY A 141 -8.67 4.27 10.68
CA GLY A 141 -8.04 3.24 11.50
C GLY A 141 -8.11 1.82 10.93
N THR A 142 -8.81 1.59 9.81
CA THR A 142 -8.90 0.27 9.15
C THR A 142 -8.25 0.25 7.76
N SER A 143 -7.77 1.39 7.26
CA SER A 143 -7.23 1.52 5.91
C SER A 143 -5.83 0.91 5.80
N ARG A 144 -5.58 0.12 4.76
CA ARG A 144 -4.24 -0.40 4.44
C ARG A 144 -3.29 0.70 3.94
N HIS A 145 -3.83 1.82 3.45
CA HIS A 145 -3.03 3.02 3.16
C HIS A 145 -2.37 3.61 4.42
N HIS A 146 -2.86 3.32 5.62
CA HIS A 146 -2.20 3.73 6.87
C HIS A 146 -0.78 3.16 7.01
N TRP A 147 -0.50 2.05 6.35
CA TRP A 147 0.73 1.30 6.54
C TRP A 147 1.84 1.70 5.55
N GLY A 148 1.54 2.57 4.58
CA GLY A 148 2.47 2.90 3.50
C GLY A 148 2.82 1.70 2.61
N THR A 149 1.99 0.67 2.60
CA THR A 149 2.13 -0.54 1.76
C THR A 149 1.25 -0.51 0.52
N ASP A 150 0.33 0.44 0.45
CA ASP A 150 -0.78 0.45 -0.50
C ASP A 150 -0.80 1.77 -1.28
N PHE A 151 -1.17 1.68 -2.56
CA PHE A 151 -1.32 2.82 -3.45
C PHE A 151 -2.42 2.58 -4.49
N ASP A 152 -2.95 3.70 -4.98
CA ASP A 152 -3.92 3.74 -6.07
C ASP A 152 -3.23 4.31 -7.31
N ILE A 153 -3.35 3.65 -8.46
CA ILE A 153 -2.75 4.12 -9.73
C ILE A 153 -3.80 4.70 -10.66
N ASN A 154 -3.44 5.75 -11.40
CA ASN A 154 -4.13 6.35 -12.54
C ASN A 154 -5.58 6.85 -12.36
N ALA A 155 -6.54 6.00 -11.95
CA ALA A 155 -7.96 6.37 -11.88
C ALA A 155 -8.69 5.61 -10.77
N LEU A 156 -9.60 6.27 -10.04
CA LEU A 156 -10.50 5.63 -9.08
C LEU A 156 -11.81 5.19 -9.76
N ASP A 157 -11.68 4.54 -10.91
CA ASP A 157 -12.79 4.08 -11.75
C ASP A 157 -12.39 2.78 -12.45
N ASN A 158 -13.18 1.72 -12.27
CA ASN A 158 -12.93 0.43 -12.89
C ASN A 158 -13.04 0.51 -14.42
N GLY A 159 -13.88 1.39 -14.95
CA GLY A 159 -14.04 1.61 -16.40
C GLY A 159 -12.73 2.00 -17.08
N TYR A 160 -11.82 2.66 -16.37
CA TYR A 160 -10.49 2.99 -16.89
C TYR A 160 -9.64 1.75 -17.20
N PHE A 161 -9.83 0.66 -16.45
CA PHE A 161 -9.06 -0.58 -16.54
C PHE A 161 -9.82 -1.72 -17.24
N GLU A 162 -11.03 -1.45 -17.72
CA GLU A 162 -11.91 -2.41 -18.40
C GLU A 162 -11.76 -2.37 -19.92
N GLU A 163 -12.55 -3.19 -20.61
CA GLU A 163 -12.57 -3.23 -22.07
C GLU A 163 -12.81 -1.82 -22.64
N ASN A 164 -11.96 -1.41 -23.59
CA ASN A 164 -11.89 -0.05 -24.15
C ASN A 164 -11.36 1.06 -23.20
N GLY A 165 -11.01 0.72 -21.96
CA GLY A 165 -10.39 1.63 -21.00
C GLY A 165 -8.92 1.90 -21.32
N LYS A 166 -8.46 3.14 -21.08
CA LYS A 166 -7.08 3.56 -21.36
C LYS A 166 -6.02 2.81 -20.53
N GLY A 167 -6.40 2.31 -19.36
CA GLY A 167 -5.55 1.54 -18.44
C GLY A 167 -5.64 0.03 -18.60
N LYS A 168 -6.41 -0.49 -19.56
CA LYS A 168 -6.62 -1.94 -19.73
C LYS A 168 -5.32 -2.73 -19.86
N ILE A 169 -4.41 -2.25 -20.71
CA ILE A 169 -3.10 -2.88 -20.94
C ILE A 169 -2.27 -2.91 -19.66
N LEU A 170 -2.24 -1.81 -18.90
CA LEU A 170 -1.55 -1.74 -17.62
C LEU A 170 -2.15 -2.72 -16.62
N TYR A 171 -3.47 -2.75 -16.48
CA TYR A 171 -4.14 -3.65 -15.55
C TYR A 171 -3.88 -5.12 -15.87
N ASP A 172 -3.97 -5.52 -17.15
CA ASP A 172 -3.68 -6.89 -17.58
C ASP A 172 -2.23 -7.27 -17.29
N TRP A 173 -1.29 -6.36 -17.49
CA TRP A 173 0.12 -6.57 -17.19
C TRP A 173 0.33 -6.73 -15.68
N LEU A 174 -0.27 -5.87 -14.86
CA LEU A 174 -0.16 -5.92 -13.40
C LEU A 174 -0.73 -7.23 -12.85
N LYS A 175 -1.89 -7.68 -13.33
CA LYS A 175 -2.46 -8.97 -12.93
C LYS A 175 -1.51 -10.15 -13.14
N GLN A 176 -0.67 -10.09 -14.16
CA GLN A 176 0.26 -11.17 -14.51
C GLN A 176 1.62 -11.03 -13.82
N ASN A 177 2.05 -9.79 -13.52
CA ASN A 177 3.44 -9.50 -13.15
C ASN A 177 3.61 -8.89 -11.76
N ALA A 178 2.61 -8.18 -11.23
CA ALA A 178 2.74 -7.43 -9.97
C ALA A 178 3.18 -8.31 -8.79
N GLY A 179 2.73 -9.58 -8.76
CA GLY A 179 3.12 -10.55 -7.74
C GLY A 179 4.62 -10.82 -7.66
N LYS A 180 5.36 -10.70 -8.76
CA LYS A 180 6.83 -10.87 -8.80
C LYS A 180 7.54 -9.83 -7.92
N TYR A 181 6.96 -8.63 -7.83
CA TYR A 181 7.46 -7.52 -7.03
C TYR A 181 6.84 -7.47 -5.63
N GLY A 182 5.98 -8.43 -5.28
CA GLY A 182 5.31 -8.49 -3.98
C GLY A 182 3.96 -7.77 -3.93
N PHE A 183 3.46 -7.27 -5.06
CA PHE A 183 2.18 -6.57 -5.11
C PHE A 183 1.01 -7.49 -5.48
N CYS A 184 -0.16 -7.23 -4.91
CA CYS A 184 -1.41 -7.85 -5.28
C CYS A 184 -2.56 -6.84 -5.29
N GLN A 185 -3.66 -7.20 -5.96
CA GLN A 185 -4.95 -6.50 -5.85
C GLN A 185 -5.75 -7.10 -4.67
N PRO A 186 -5.82 -6.44 -3.50
CA PRO A 186 -6.51 -6.97 -2.32
C PRO A 186 -8.03 -6.96 -2.48
N TYR A 187 -8.58 -6.00 -3.22
CA TYR A 187 -10.01 -5.86 -3.47
C TYR A 187 -10.30 -6.26 -4.92
N ASN A 188 -10.19 -7.55 -5.19
CA ASN A 188 -10.67 -8.16 -6.43
C ASN A 188 -12.18 -8.43 -6.35
N SER A 189 -12.75 -9.11 -7.35
CA SER A 189 -14.18 -9.47 -7.35
C SER A 189 -14.69 -10.02 -6.01
N LEU A 190 -15.80 -9.47 -5.51
CA LEU A 190 -16.45 -9.86 -4.26
C LEU A 190 -16.77 -11.36 -4.17
N SER A 191 -17.05 -12.01 -5.30
CA SER A 191 -17.37 -13.44 -5.35
C SER A 191 -16.21 -14.30 -4.83
N THR A 192 -14.97 -13.87 -5.04
CA THR A 192 -13.77 -14.55 -4.54
C THR A 192 -13.52 -14.31 -3.05
N ARG A 193 -14.20 -13.32 -2.46
CA ARG A 193 -14.09 -12.88 -1.06
C ARG A 193 -15.39 -13.11 -0.29
N ASN A 194 -16.16 -14.13 -0.67
CA ASN A 194 -17.43 -14.50 -0.02
C ASN A 194 -18.46 -13.36 0.05
N ASN A 195 -18.46 -12.45 -0.93
CA ASN A 195 -19.30 -11.24 -0.96
C ASN A 195 -19.12 -10.34 0.27
N LYS A 196 -17.89 -10.23 0.79
CA LYS A 196 -17.54 -9.38 1.94
C LYS A 196 -16.45 -8.36 1.61
N GLY A 197 -16.39 -7.30 2.40
CA GLY A 197 -15.40 -6.22 2.28
C GLY A 197 -15.78 -5.17 1.23
N TYR A 198 -14.77 -4.45 0.74
CA TYR A 198 -14.94 -3.40 -0.28
C TYR A 198 -15.36 -3.98 -1.63
N GLN A 199 -15.92 -3.15 -2.50
CA GLN A 199 -16.14 -3.49 -3.91
C GLN A 199 -14.81 -3.75 -4.64
N GLU A 200 -14.87 -4.22 -5.89
CA GLU A 200 -13.66 -4.40 -6.69
C GLU A 200 -13.01 -3.05 -6.99
N GLU A 201 -11.69 -2.95 -6.75
CA GLU A 201 -10.89 -1.75 -6.98
C GLU A 201 -9.66 -2.12 -7.84
N LYS A 202 -9.75 -1.91 -9.17
CA LYS A 202 -8.68 -2.28 -10.13
C LYS A 202 -7.43 -1.41 -10.04
N TRP A 203 -7.57 -0.24 -9.40
CA TRP A 203 -6.50 0.71 -9.15
C TRP A 203 -5.71 0.43 -7.88
N HIS A 204 -6.27 -0.35 -6.94
CA HIS A 204 -5.72 -0.51 -5.59
C HIS A 204 -4.74 -1.68 -5.57
N TRP A 205 -3.47 -1.39 -5.27
CA TRP A 205 -2.41 -2.39 -5.19
C TRP A 205 -1.69 -2.32 -3.84
N SER A 206 -1.27 -3.48 -3.35
CA SER A 206 -0.68 -3.58 -2.03
C SER A 206 0.49 -4.54 -1.96
N TYR A 207 1.52 -4.12 -1.23
CA TYR A 207 2.69 -4.92 -0.95
C TYR A 207 2.37 -6.00 0.09
N ALA A 208 2.05 -7.19 -0.39
CA ALA A 208 1.57 -8.33 0.38
C ALA A 208 2.53 -8.79 1.50
N PRO A 209 3.88 -8.86 1.31
CA PRO A 209 4.79 -9.38 2.33
C PRO A 209 4.68 -8.69 3.69
N ILE A 210 4.38 -7.39 3.69
CA ILE A 210 4.25 -6.57 4.90
C ILE A 210 2.78 -6.41 5.30
N SER A 211 1.93 -6.06 4.33
CA SER A 211 0.52 -5.78 4.61
C SER A 211 -0.22 -7.01 5.17
N ASN A 212 0.14 -8.23 4.76
CA ASN A 212 -0.43 -9.46 5.34
C ASN A 212 -0.08 -9.61 6.82
N GLN A 213 1.13 -9.22 7.24
CA GLN A 213 1.54 -9.25 8.65
C GLN A 213 0.78 -8.18 9.45
N LEU A 214 0.66 -6.97 8.89
CA LEU A 214 -0.06 -5.87 9.52
C LEU A 214 -1.56 -6.14 9.64
N THR A 215 -2.18 -6.77 8.64
CA THR A 215 -3.57 -7.25 8.72
C THR A 215 -3.75 -8.22 9.89
N LYS A 216 -2.85 -9.20 10.07
CA LYS A 216 -2.91 -10.15 11.19
C LYS A 216 -2.77 -9.46 12.55
N GLU A 217 -1.83 -8.52 12.66
CA GLU A 217 -1.63 -7.76 13.90
C GLU A 217 -2.79 -6.81 14.21
N TRP A 218 -3.40 -6.21 13.19
CA TRP A 218 -4.61 -5.39 13.33
C TRP A 218 -5.78 -6.24 13.83
N ILE A 219 -6.03 -7.40 13.21
CA ILE A 219 -7.10 -8.33 13.60
C ILE A 219 -6.92 -8.74 15.06
N LYS A 220 -5.70 -9.17 15.43
CA LYS A 220 -5.37 -9.56 16.81
C LYS A 220 -5.60 -8.41 17.79
N GLY A 221 -5.18 -7.20 17.45
CA GLY A 221 -5.37 -6.02 18.29
C GLY A 221 -6.84 -5.64 18.45
N PHE A 222 -7.65 -5.80 17.40
CA PHE A 222 -9.09 -5.56 17.47
C PHE A 222 -9.81 -6.61 18.32
N GLU A 223 -9.51 -7.90 18.12
CA GLU A 223 -10.11 -9.01 18.86
C GLU A 223 -9.74 -9.01 20.36
N SER A 224 -8.54 -8.52 20.71
CA SER A 224 -8.10 -8.38 22.10
C SER A 224 -8.63 -7.12 22.80
N GLY A 225 -9.22 -6.17 22.06
CA GLY A 225 -9.63 -4.87 22.58
C GLY A 225 -8.51 -3.83 22.70
N GLU A 226 -7.30 -4.13 22.23
CA GLU A 226 -6.17 -3.19 22.12
C GLU A 226 -6.49 -2.07 21.12
N ILE A 227 -7.11 -2.41 19.99
CA ILE A 227 -7.58 -1.47 18.97
C ILE A 227 -9.08 -1.21 19.18
N GLN A 228 -9.42 0.02 19.54
CA GLN A 228 -10.81 0.47 19.68
C GLN A 228 -11.09 1.66 18.74
N LEU A 229 -12.20 1.55 18.00
CA LEU A 229 -12.63 2.58 17.04
C LEU A 229 -13.76 3.46 17.59
N THR A 230 -14.55 2.97 18.53
CA THR A 230 -15.67 3.68 19.19
C THR A 230 -15.26 5.09 19.61
N GLY A 231 -16.11 6.08 19.31
CA GLY A 231 -15.85 7.49 19.58
C GLY A 231 -14.73 8.17 18.78
N SER A 232 -14.01 7.47 17.89
CA SER A 232 -12.85 8.05 17.20
C SER A 232 -13.19 8.85 15.92
N PHE A 233 -14.34 8.57 15.30
CA PHE A 233 -14.88 9.27 14.13
C PHE A 233 -16.41 9.14 14.07
N LEU A 234 -17.10 10.00 13.30
CA LEU A 234 -18.56 9.93 13.15
C LEU A 234 -19.04 8.57 12.65
N GLY A 235 -19.96 7.94 13.38
CA GLY A 235 -20.49 6.62 13.01
C GLY A 235 -19.60 5.43 13.43
N ALA A 236 -18.50 5.65 14.15
CA ALA A 236 -17.67 4.55 14.65
C ALA A 236 -18.45 3.58 15.56
N ASP A 237 -19.36 4.11 16.39
CA ASP A 237 -20.17 3.31 17.32
C ASP A 237 -21.15 2.38 16.58
N VAL A 238 -21.57 2.80 15.38
CA VAL A 238 -22.47 2.05 14.49
C VAL A 238 -21.70 1.06 13.61
N LEU A 239 -20.41 1.32 13.33
CA LEU A 239 -19.57 0.42 12.54
C LEU A 239 -19.43 -0.95 13.24
N GLY A 240 -19.11 -0.93 14.53
CA GLY A 240 -18.96 -2.13 15.36
C GLY A 240 -18.02 -3.18 14.74
N ASN A 241 -18.40 -4.45 14.87
CA ASN A 241 -17.60 -5.59 14.37
C ASN A 241 -17.50 -5.65 12.84
N ARG A 242 -18.26 -4.84 12.08
CA ARG A 242 -18.08 -4.77 10.61
C ARG A 242 -16.66 -4.34 10.26
N ALA A 243 -15.99 -3.55 11.10
CA ALA A 243 -14.59 -3.17 10.88
C ALA A 243 -13.70 -4.41 10.62
N LEU A 244 -13.89 -5.48 11.41
CA LEU A 244 -13.16 -6.73 11.26
C LEU A 244 -13.41 -7.41 9.91
N ASP A 245 -14.68 -7.47 9.48
CA ASP A 245 -15.05 -8.04 8.18
C ASP A 245 -14.36 -7.30 7.03
N TYR A 246 -14.27 -5.96 7.08
CA TYR A 246 -13.62 -5.18 6.04
C TYR A 246 -12.09 -5.31 6.04
N VAL A 247 -11.46 -5.41 7.21
CA VAL A 247 -9.99 -5.60 7.29
C VAL A 247 -9.57 -7.00 6.82
N ARG A 248 -10.36 -8.04 7.16
CA ARG A 248 -10.02 -9.43 6.82
C ARG A 248 -10.36 -9.84 5.39
N SER A 249 -11.34 -9.19 4.75
CA SER A 249 -11.90 -9.64 3.47
C SER A 249 -11.07 -9.14 2.29
N ILE A 250 -9.88 -9.72 2.16
CA ILE A 250 -8.93 -9.48 1.05
C ILE A 250 -8.86 -10.69 0.12
N ASN A 251 -8.33 -10.47 -1.08
CA ASN A 251 -8.07 -11.49 -2.08
C ASN A 251 -7.15 -12.59 -1.51
N PRO A 252 -7.57 -13.87 -1.44
CA PRO A 252 -6.73 -14.96 -0.94
C PRO A 252 -5.40 -15.13 -1.69
N ASP A 253 -5.31 -14.67 -2.94
CA ASP A 253 -4.08 -14.72 -3.73
C ASP A 253 -2.98 -13.83 -3.13
N CYS A 254 -3.37 -12.75 -2.45
CA CYS A 254 -2.43 -11.88 -1.73
C CYS A 254 -1.73 -12.64 -0.60
N GLU A 255 -2.41 -13.57 0.07
CA GLU A 255 -1.85 -14.29 1.23
C GLU A 255 -0.71 -15.23 0.83
N ARG A 256 -0.66 -15.62 -0.45
CA ARG A 256 0.34 -16.53 -1.02
C ARG A 256 1.66 -15.83 -1.37
N ILE A 257 1.68 -14.49 -1.38
CA ILE A 257 2.86 -13.70 -1.70
C ILE A 257 3.63 -13.39 -0.41
N GLN A 258 4.70 -14.14 -0.15
CA GLN A 258 5.46 -14.02 1.11
C GLN A 258 6.87 -13.44 0.92
N ASN A 259 7.54 -13.72 -0.19
CA ASN A 259 8.86 -13.19 -0.51
C ASN A 259 8.93 -12.88 -2.01
N PRO A 260 9.02 -11.61 -2.42
CA PRO A 260 9.18 -11.30 -3.84
C PRO A 260 10.56 -11.76 -4.30
N SER A 261 10.66 -12.24 -5.54
CA SER A 261 11.91 -12.73 -6.15
C SER A 261 12.80 -11.58 -6.61
N LEU A 262 12.98 -10.57 -5.76
CA LEU A 262 13.79 -9.37 -6.02
C LEU A 262 15.28 -9.62 -5.82
#